data_AF-A0A0U9HPZ8-F1
#
_entry.id   AF-A0A0U9HPZ8-F1
#
_cell.length_a   1.000
_cell.length_b   1.000
_cell.length_c   1.000
_cell.angle_alpha   90.00
_cell.angle_beta   90.00
_cell.angle_gamma   90.00
#
_symmetry.space_group_name_H-M   'P 1'
#
loop_
_entity.id
_entity.type
_entity.pdbx_description
1 polymer ?
#
loop_
_entity_poly.entity_id
_entity_poly.type
_entity_poly.pdbx_seq_one_letter_code
_entity_poly.pdbx_strand_id
1 'polypeptide(L)'
;MVLDAAFTSVGVNYFQVVVPKIKDFESDFVKTGKVTSLFSFANFDFSKALYIWKNSRSWNVAKQIAANLSKISNNDRESLRLWARESSIENWKSDSIGKIKGVGLITYQYLRMMGGVDTVMPDKIVKRVINEILVKTGKPPVSDNMEFIKTVEEIAKQTGYRSIELCFMSWFINQPERINEMP
;
A
#
# COMPACT_ATOMS: atom_id res chain seq x y z
N MET A 1 2.32 7.57 2.22
CA MET A 1 2.80 6.22 1.81
C MET A 1 2.77 5.19 2.95
N VAL A 2 3.60 5.29 4.00
CA VAL A 2 3.61 4.29 5.09
C VAL A 2 2.27 4.20 5.81
N LEU A 3 1.66 5.36 6.11
CA LEU A 3 0.32 5.42 6.70
C LEU A 3 -0.75 4.85 5.76
N ASP A 4 -0.71 5.18 4.46
CA ASP A 4 -1.62 4.59 3.47
C ASP A 4 -1.58 3.07 3.53
N ALA A 5 -0.39 2.46 3.46
CA ALA A 5 -0.22 1.01 3.51
C ALA A 5 -0.79 0.39 4.79
N ALA A 6 -0.56 1.04 5.93
CA ALA A 6 -1.03 0.56 7.22
C ALA A 6 -2.55 0.70 7.40
N PHE A 7 -3.16 1.75 6.84
CA PHE A 7 -4.59 2.03 7.00
C PHE A 7 -5.45 1.25 6.00
N THR A 8 -4.99 1.14 4.75
CA THR A 8 -5.65 0.34 3.70
C THR A 8 -5.76 -1.14 4.09
N SER A 9 -4.85 -1.63 4.95
CA SER A 9 -4.88 -3.00 5.48
C SER A 9 -6.17 -3.39 6.24
N VAL A 10 -6.96 -2.40 6.69
CA VAL A 10 -8.21 -2.62 7.44
C VAL A 10 -9.39 -2.93 6.50
N GLY A 11 -9.23 -2.76 5.19
CA GLY A 11 -10.28 -3.08 4.21
C GLY A 11 -11.42 -2.05 4.16
N VAL A 12 -11.17 -0.84 4.66
CA VAL A 12 -12.08 0.31 4.50
C VAL A 12 -11.97 0.91 3.10
N ASN A 13 -12.94 1.75 2.71
CA ASN A 13 -12.87 2.47 1.44
C ASN A 13 -11.65 3.41 1.42
N TYR A 14 -10.72 3.20 0.49
CA TYR A 14 -9.49 3.97 0.39
C TYR A 14 -9.74 5.48 0.27
N PHE A 15 -10.51 5.89 -0.73
CA PHE A 15 -10.71 7.31 -1.00
C PHE A 15 -11.61 7.99 0.04
N GLN A 16 -12.65 7.33 0.55
CA GLN A 16 -13.59 7.96 1.50
C GLN A 16 -13.06 7.97 2.93
N VAL A 17 -12.23 7.00 3.29
CA VAL A 17 -11.82 6.80 4.69
C VAL A 17 -10.32 6.97 4.87
N VAL A 18 -9.47 6.38 4.03
CA VAL A 18 -8.01 6.45 4.21
C VAL A 18 -7.47 7.82 3.81
N VAL A 19 -7.73 8.27 2.58
CA VAL A 19 -7.16 9.52 2.03
C VAL A 19 -7.44 10.74 2.92
N PRO A 20 -8.67 10.99 3.42
CA PRO A 20 -8.92 12.12 4.31
C PRO A 20 -8.10 12.04 5.60
N LYS A 21 -7.92 10.84 6.16
CA LYS A 21 -7.14 10.64 7.39
C LYS A 21 -5.64 10.79 7.20
N ILE A 22 -5.13 10.49 6.01
CA ILE A 22 -3.76 10.82 5.65
C ILE A 22 -3.58 12.34 5.56
N LYS A 23 -4.52 13.05 4.92
CA LYS A 23 -4.50 14.51 4.81
C LYS A 23 -4.62 15.20 6.17
N ASP A 24 -5.49 14.71 7.06
CA ASP A 24 -5.60 15.17 8.45
C ASP A 24 -4.22 15.05 9.16
N PHE A 25 -3.58 13.88 9.07
CA PHE A 25 -2.28 13.66 9.70
C PHE A 25 -1.17 14.55 9.11
N GLU A 26 -1.16 14.70 7.79
CA GLU A 26 -0.21 15.57 7.09
C GLU A 26 -0.36 17.02 7.55
N SER A 27 -1.59 17.53 7.62
CA SER A 27 -1.90 18.88 8.11
C SER A 27 -1.42 19.08 9.54
N ASP A 28 -1.79 18.17 10.44
CA ASP A 28 -1.64 18.40 11.88
C ASP A 28 -0.23 18.14 12.40
N PHE A 29 0.53 17.26 11.71
CA PHE A 29 1.84 16.80 12.19
C PHE A 29 2.99 16.95 11.18
N VAL A 30 2.76 16.82 9.88
CA VAL A 30 3.84 16.92 8.89
C VAL A 30 4.10 18.37 8.51
N LYS A 31 3.07 19.10 8.09
CA LYS A 31 3.17 20.52 7.71
C LYS A 31 3.55 21.44 8.88
N THR A 32 3.26 21.01 10.10
CA THR A 32 3.66 21.71 11.34
C THR A 32 5.08 21.37 11.81
N GLY A 33 5.78 20.47 11.12
CA GLY A 33 7.15 20.06 11.47
C GLY A 33 7.25 19.14 12.70
N LYS A 34 6.13 18.64 13.25
CA LYS A 34 6.16 17.67 14.37
C LYS A 34 6.65 16.29 13.94
N VAL A 35 6.45 15.94 12.67
CA VAL A 35 6.95 14.72 12.02
C VAL A 35 7.59 15.12 10.70
N THR A 36 8.90 14.99 10.60
CA THR A 36 9.71 15.47 9.45
C THR A 36 10.38 14.35 8.68
N SER A 37 10.43 13.15 9.24
CA SER A 37 11.07 11.98 8.66
C SER A 37 10.48 10.66 9.16
N LEU A 38 10.78 9.54 8.50
CA LEU A 38 10.45 8.19 8.97
C LEU A 38 11.04 7.91 10.35
N PHE A 39 12.25 8.41 10.63
CA PHE A 39 12.85 8.29 11.96
C PHE A 39 12.04 9.04 13.02
N SER A 40 11.65 10.29 12.76
CA SER A 40 10.81 11.06 13.70
C SER A 40 9.42 10.41 13.87
N PHE A 41 8.84 9.88 12.78
CA PHE A 41 7.56 9.19 12.80
C PHE A 41 7.62 7.87 13.58
N ALA A 42 8.69 7.10 13.43
CA ALA A 42 8.92 5.88 14.20
C ALA A 42 8.99 6.14 15.72
N ASN A 43 9.39 7.35 16.13
CA ASN A 43 9.44 7.77 17.53
C ASN A 43 8.22 8.60 17.97
N PHE A 44 7.30 8.91 17.05
CA PHE A 44 6.11 9.71 17.34
C PHE A 44 5.15 9.00 18.31
N ASP A 45 4.59 9.77 19.24
CA ASP A 45 3.53 9.32 20.15
C ASP A 45 2.17 9.34 19.44
N PHE A 46 1.77 8.20 18.92
CA PHE A 46 0.53 8.05 18.15
C PHE A 46 -0.72 8.27 18.99
N SER A 47 -0.66 8.28 20.34
CA SER A 47 -1.81 8.61 21.18
C SER A 47 -2.39 9.98 20.83
N LYS A 48 -1.51 10.92 20.43
CA LYS A 48 -1.84 12.26 19.96
C LYS A 48 -2.61 12.27 18.63
N ALA A 49 -2.59 11.18 17.86
CA ALA A 49 -3.25 11.07 16.55
C ALA A 49 -4.42 10.06 16.55
N LEU A 50 -4.82 9.51 17.70
CA LEU A 50 -5.92 8.53 17.78
C LEU A 50 -7.28 9.10 17.36
N TYR A 51 -7.45 10.43 17.40
CA TYR A 51 -8.66 11.08 16.88
C TYR A 51 -8.74 11.02 15.34
N ILE A 52 -7.60 10.91 14.66
CA ILE A 52 -7.51 10.72 13.20
C ILE A 52 -7.82 9.27 12.86
N TRP A 53 -7.18 8.34 13.56
CA TRP A 53 -7.35 6.91 13.33
C TRP A 53 -7.34 6.13 14.64
N LYS A 54 -8.48 5.52 15.01
CA LYS A 54 -8.64 4.86 16.31
C LYS A 54 -7.95 3.50 16.43
N ASN A 55 -7.47 2.93 15.32
CA ASN A 55 -6.92 1.57 15.31
C ASN A 55 -5.42 1.58 15.68
N SER A 56 -5.12 1.26 16.93
CA SER A 56 -3.75 1.18 17.46
C SER A 56 -2.87 0.13 16.75
N ARG A 57 -3.46 -0.95 16.22
CA ARG A 57 -2.70 -1.95 15.46
C ARG A 57 -2.14 -1.36 14.16
N SER A 58 -2.93 -0.55 13.43
CA SER A 58 -2.46 0.14 12.24
C SER A 58 -1.31 1.10 12.55
N TRP A 59 -1.41 1.87 13.63
CA TRP A 59 -0.31 2.74 14.08
C TRP A 59 0.96 1.95 14.39
N ASN A 60 0.83 0.83 15.10
CA ASN A 60 1.97 -0.01 15.44
C ASN A 60 2.65 -0.63 14.20
N VAL A 61 1.86 -1.00 13.18
CA VAL A 61 2.38 -1.44 11.88
C VAL A 61 3.14 -0.30 11.20
N ALA A 62 2.53 0.89 11.11
CA ALA A 62 3.14 2.05 10.47
C ALA A 62 4.47 2.44 11.15
N LYS A 63 4.52 2.48 12.49
CA LYS A 63 5.74 2.80 13.25
C LYS A 63 6.85 1.79 12.99
N GLN A 64 6.54 0.49 12.99
CA GLN A 64 7.54 -0.55 12.74
C GLN A 64 8.04 -0.52 11.30
N ILE A 65 7.18 -0.27 10.31
CA ILE A 65 7.59 -0.08 8.91
C ILE A 65 8.57 1.10 8.82
N ALA A 66 8.19 2.25 9.38
CA ALA A 66 9.04 3.43 9.36
C ALA A 66 10.38 3.21 10.07
N ALA A 67 10.38 2.52 11.22
CA ALA A 67 11.59 2.18 11.95
C ALA A 67 12.53 1.23 11.18
N ASN A 68 12.00 0.36 10.31
CA ASN A 68 12.82 -0.48 9.45
C ASN A 68 13.40 0.34 8.28
N LEU A 69 12.55 1.11 7.59
CA LEU A 69 12.96 1.92 6.45
C LEU A 69 13.95 3.03 6.84
N SER A 70 13.79 3.65 8.02
CA SER A 70 14.69 4.72 8.47
C SER A 70 16.13 4.26 8.74
N LYS A 71 16.41 2.95 8.71
CA LYS A 71 17.75 2.38 8.88
C LYS A 71 18.51 2.19 7.57
N ILE A 72 17.84 2.34 6.43
CA ILE A 72 18.40 2.01 5.10
C ILE A 72 19.20 3.18 4.52
N SER A 73 18.65 4.39 4.57
CA SER A 73 19.25 5.64 4.10
C SER A 73 18.73 6.80 4.95
N ASN A 74 19.46 7.92 4.93
CA ASN A 74 19.04 9.18 5.53
C ASN A 74 17.94 9.90 4.71
N ASN A 75 17.70 9.45 3.48
CA ASN A 75 16.62 9.95 2.64
C ASN A 75 15.45 8.96 2.63
N ASP A 76 14.35 9.33 3.28
CA ASP A 76 13.17 8.46 3.42
C ASP A 76 12.61 7.91 2.11
N ARG A 77 12.63 8.73 1.05
CA ARG A 77 12.14 8.34 -0.28
C ARG A 77 13.07 7.30 -0.89
N GLU A 78 14.38 7.48 -0.74
CA GLU A 78 15.37 6.52 -1.18
C GLU A 78 15.25 5.21 -0.39
N SER A 79 15.09 5.27 0.94
CA SER A 79 14.90 4.08 1.77
C SER A 79 13.74 3.21 1.31
N LEU A 80 12.59 3.83 1.01
CA LEU A 80 11.43 3.10 0.50
C LEU A 80 11.71 2.45 -0.87
N ARG A 81 12.36 3.18 -1.78
CA ARG A 81 12.69 2.69 -3.12
C ARG A 81 13.70 1.55 -3.10
N LEU A 82 14.75 1.68 -2.29
CA LEU A 82 15.78 0.66 -2.12
C LEU A 82 15.16 -0.62 -1.54
N TRP A 83 14.43 -0.51 -0.44
CA TRP A 83 13.72 -1.65 0.14
C TRP A 83 12.79 -2.30 -0.88
N ALA A 84 11.95 -1.52 -1.56
CA ALA A 84 10.97 -2.07 -2.49
C ALA A 84 11.66 -2.82 -3.64
N ARG A 85 12.72 -2.27 -4.22
CA ARG A 85 13.51 -2.89 -5.29
C ARG A 85 14.17 -4.20 -4.86
N GLU A 86 14.68 -4.26 -3.65
CA GLU A 86 15.38 -5.44 -3.11
C GLU A 86 14.42 -6.48 -2.51
N SER A 87 13.20 -6.06 -2.19
CA SER A 87 12.15 -6.93 -1.66
C SER A 87 11.59 -7.87 -2.73
N SER A 88 11.34 -9.10 -2.32
CA SER A 88 10.72 -10.14 -3.13
C SER A 88 9.39 -10.56 -2.52
N ILE A 89 8.47 -11.01 -3.37
CA ILE A 89 7.20 -11.59 -2.94
C ILE A 89 7.39 -13.07 -2.56
N GLU A 90 8.36 -13.74 -3.18
CA GLU A 90 8.85 -15.04 -2.76
C GLU A 90 9.44 -14.91 -1.35
N ASN A 91 8.97 -15.73 -0.41
CA ASN A 91 9.41 -15.69 0.99
C ASN A 91 9.24 -14.32 1.68
N TRP A 92 8.30 -13.47 1.25
CA TRP A 92 8.08 -12.14 1.82
C TRP A 92 7.93 -12.13 3.35
N LYS A 93 7.44 -13.22 3.95
CA LYS A 93 7.33 -13.35 5.42
C LYS A 93 8.68 -13.32 6.15
N SER A 94 9.77 -13.61 5.46
CA SER A 94 11.14 -13.53 5.99
C SER A 94 11.74 -12.14 5.84
N ASP A 95 11.14 -11.26 5.02
CA ASP A 95 11.57 -9.88 4.85
C ASP A 95 11.43 -9.07 6.15
N SER A 96 12.28 -8.05 6.30
CA SER A 96 12.29 -7.13 7.42
C SER A 96 10.94 -6.48 7.70
N ILE A 97 10.18 -6.12 6.65
CA ILE A 97 8.84 -5.55 6.74
C ILE A 97 7.79 -6.67 6.78
N GLY A 98 7.96 -7.73 5.99
CA GLY A 98 6.98 -8.82 5.93
C GLY A 98 6.81 -9.59 7.24
N LYS A 99 7.85 -9.66 8.09
CA LYS A 99 7.78 -10.29 9.42
C LYS A 99 7.08 -9.44 10.49
N ILE A 100 6.79 -8.16 10.21
CA ILE A 100 6.13 -7.27 11.18
C ILE A 100 4.74 -7.82 11.51
N LYS A 101 4.47 -8.04 12.80
CA LYS A 101 3.15 -8.51 13.24
C LYS A 101 2.07 -7.52 12.82
N GLY A 102 1.18 -7.98 11.95
CA GLY A 102 0.07 -7.20 11.41
C GLY A 102 0.25 -6.79 9.95
N VAL A 103 1.44 -6.93 9.37
CA VAL A 103 1.66 -6.78 7.93
C VAL A 103 1.19 -8.05 7.23
N GLY A 104 0.21 -7.89 6.33
CA GLY A 104 -0.22 -8.93 5.39
C GLY A 104 0.35 -8.71 4.00
N LEU A 105 0.17 -9.69 3.12
CA LEU A 105 0.66 -9.62 1.73
C LEU A 105 0.13 -8.39 0.98
N ILE A 106 -1.13 -8.00 1.21
CA ILE A 106 -1.75 -6.81 0.62
C ILE A 106 -0.96 -5.54 1.00
N THR A 107 -0.70 -5.34 2.30
CA THR A 107 0.11 -4.22 2.80
C THR A 107 1.53 -4.23 2.24
N TYR A 108 2.15 -5.41 2.21
CA TYR A 108 3.50 -5.60 1.69
C TYR A 108 3.58 -5.22 0.20
N GLN A 109 2.67 -5.73 -0.61
CA GLN A 109 2.57 -5.41 -2.03
C GLN A 109 2.26 -3.94 -2.28
N TYR A 110 1.35 -3.34 -1.51
CA TYR A 110 1.08 -1.90 -1.63
C TYR A 110 2.33 -1.07 -1.39
N LEU A 111 3.10 -1.41 -0.36
CA LEU A 111 4.32 -0.68 -0.04
C LEU A 111 5.37 -0.85 -1.15
N ARG A 112 5.48 -2.04 -1.76
CA ARG A 112 6.34 -2.27 -2.93
C ARG A 112 5.92 -1.41 -4.12
N MET A 113 4.61 -1.32 -4.39
CA MET A 113 4.07 -0.42 -5.42
C MET A 113 4.42 1.03 -5.13
N MET A 114 4.23 1.50 -3.90
CA MET A 114 4.58 2.87 -3.49
C MET A 114 6.09 3.15 -3.58
N GLY A 115 6.92 2.12 -3.40
CA GLY A 115 8.36 2.18 -3.63
C GLY A 115 8.78 2.11 -5.10
N GLY A 116 7.83 2.01 -6.03
CA GLY A 116 8.08 2.08 -7.47
C GLY A 116 8.27 0.72 -8.16
N VAL A 117 7.99 -0.39 -7.47
CA VAL A 117 7.92 -1.70 -8.13
C VAL A 117 6.63 -1.76 -8.94
N ASP A 118 6.73 -2.07 -10.24
CA ASP A 118 5.56 -2.31 -11.06
C ASP A 118 4.93 -3.67 -10.71
N THR A 119 3.91 -3.62 -9.85
CA THR A 119 3.18 -4.80 -9.39
C THR A 119 1.76 -4.41 -9.01
N VAL A 120 0.97 -5.38 -8.55
CA VAL A 120 -0.42 -5.19 -8.14
C VAL A 120 -0.61 -5.56 -6.67
N MET A 121 -1.48 -4.82 -5.99
CA MET A 121 -1.99 -5.19 -4.67
C MET A 121 -3.28 -6.00 -4.86
N PRO A 122 -3.36 -7.24 -4.36
CA PRO A 122 -4.52 -8.11 -4.56
C PRO A 122 -5.67 -7.80 -3.59
N ASP A 123 -6.13 -6.54 -3.54
CA ASP A 123 -7.26 -6.16 -2.71
C ASP A 123 -8.61 -6.59 -3.30
N LYS A 124 -9.68 -6.47 -2.50
CA LYS A 124 -11.03 -6.91 -2.86
C LYS A 124 -11.59 -6.24 -4.12
N ILE A 125 -11.37 -4.93 -4.29
CA ILE A 125 -11.87 -4.16 -5.44
C ILE A 125 -11.10 -4.57 -6.69
N VAL A 126 -9.78 -4.61 -6.61
CA VAL A 126 -8.90 -4.99 -7.73
C VAL A 126 -9.21 -6.43 -8.18
N LYS A 127 -9.30 -7.36 -7.23
CA LYS A 127 -9.68 -8.75 -7.52
C LYS A 127 -11.02 -8.87 -8.21
N ARG A 128 -12.03 -8.16 -7.71
CA ARG A 128 -13.38 -8.19 -8.29
C ARG A 128 -13.34 -7.74 -9.75
N VAL A 129 -12.73 -6.60 -10.04
CA VAL A 129 -12.65 -6.04 -11.40
C VAL A 129 -11.91 -7.00 -12.35
N ILE A 130 -10.71 -7.43 -11.96
CA ILE A 130 -9.90 -8.31 -12.82
C ILE A 130 -10.58 -9.65 -13.03
N ASN A 131 -11.19 -10.25 -12.00
CA ASN A 131 -11.92 -11.51 -12.14
C ASN A 131 -13.18 -11.36 -13.01
N GLU A 132 -13.89 -10.23 -12.95
CA GLU A 132 -15.01 -9.95 -13.87
C GLU A 132 -14.53 -9.90 -15.32
N ILE A 133 -13.35 -9.31 -15.60
CA ILE A 133 -12.75 -9.29 -16.94
C ILE A 133 -12.33 -10.71 -17.38
N LEU A 134 -11.69 -11.49 -16.51
CA LEU A 134 -11.31 -12.87 -16.80
C LEU A 134 -12.53 -13.72 -17.18
N VAL A 135 -13.60 -13.66 -16.38
CA VAL A 135 -14.84 -14.40 -16.64
C VAL A 135 -15.47 -13.99 -17.98
N LYS A 136 -15.51 -12.69 -18.30
CA LYS A 136 -16.02 -12.19 -19.59
C LYS A 136 -15.21 -12.68 -20.80
N THR A 137 -13.96 -13.08 -20.60
CA THR A 137 -13.08 -13.65 -21.64
C THR A 137 -13.03 -15.18 -21.62
N GLY A 138 -13.90 -15.83 -20.84
CA GLY A 138 -13.97 -17.30 -20.73
C GLY A 138 -12.89 -17.93 -19.83
N LYS A 139 -12.16 -17.12 -19.04
CA LYS A 139 -11.15 -17.61 -18.08
C LYS A 139 -11.76 -17.72 -16.67
N PRO A 140 -11.31 -18.68 -15.83
CA PRO A 140 -11.78 -18.78 -14.45
C PRO A 140 -11.29 -17.59 -13.59
N PRO A 141 -12.03 -17.22 -12.53
CA PRO A 141 -11.56 -16.23 -11.57
C PRO A 141 -10.42 -16.78 -10.71
N VAL A 142 -9.51 -15.91 -10.27
CA VAL A 142 -8.35 -16.25 -9.44
C VAL A 142 -8.58 -15.75 -8.01
N SER A 143 -8.53 -16.68 -7.04
CA SER A 143 -8.82 -16.41 -5.63
C SER A 143 -7.55 -16.26 -4.78
N ASP A 144 -6.51 -17.07 -5.04
CA ASP A 144 -5.24 -16.97 -4.34
C ASP A 144 -4.52 -15.64 -4.64
N ASN A 145 -3.90 -15.04 -3.64
CA ASN A 145 -3.24 -13.74 -3.79
C ASN A 145 -1.99 -13.81 -4.66
N MET A 146 -1.18 -14.85 -4.51
CA MET A 146 0.08 -14.98 -5.23
C MET A 146 -0.18 -15.31 -6.70
N GLU A 147 -1.13 -16.21 -6.94
CA GLU A 147 -1.61 -16.51 -8.29
C GLU A 147 -2.20 -15.25 -8.95
N PHE A 148 -3.04 -14.50 -8.23
CA PHE A 148 -3.64 -13.27 -8.75
C PHE A 148 -2.60 -12.25 -9.20
N ILE A 149 -1.54 -12.04 -8.41
CA ILE A 149 -0.47 -11.11 -8.76
C ILE A 149 0.20 -11.54 -10.07
N LYS A 150 0.55 -12.82 -10.19
CA LYS A 150 1.16 -13.37 -11.42
C LYS A 150 0.22 -13.26 -12.62
N THR A 151 -1.08 -13.48 -12.43
CA THR A 151 -2.09 -13.33 -13.49
C THR A 151 -2.16 -11.88 -14.00
N VAL A 152 -2.16 -10.90 -13.10
CA VAL A 152 -2.19 -9.48 -13.51
C VAL A 152 -0.88 -9.08 -14.20
N GLU A 153 0.27 -9.56 -13.73
CA GLU A 153 1.57 -9.34 -14.39
C GLU A 153 1.59 -9.92 -15.82
N GLU A 154 0.92 -11.05 -16.05
CA GLU A 154 0.78 -11.62 -17.38
C GLU A 154 -0.19 -10.80 -18.27
N ILE A 155 -1.31 -10.32 -17.71
CA ILE A 155 -2.21 -9.40 -18.41
C ILE A 155 -1.48 -8.11 -18.81
N ALA A 156 -0.67 -7.55 -17.90
CA ALA A 156 0.15 -6.37 -18.14
C ALA A 156 1.07 -6.58 -19.37
N LYS A 157 1.81 -7.70 -19.40
CA LYS A 157 2.67 -8.05 -20.56
C LYS A 157 1.91 -8.15 -21.87
N GLN A 158 0.71 -8.75 -21.88
CA GLN A 158 -0.07 -8.95 -23.09
C GLN A 158 -0.73 -7.68 -23.62
N THR A 159 -1.05 -6.74 -22.72
CA THR A 159 -1.79 -5.51 -23.06
C THR A 159 -0.89 -4.30 -23.27
N GLY A 160 0.36 -4.36 -22.78
CA GLY A 160 1.29 -3.23 -22.77
C GLY A 160 1.03 -2.24 -21.62
N TYR A 161 0.02 -2.46 -20.79
CA TYR A 161 -0.18 -1.72 -19.54
C TYR A 161 0.75 -2.24 -18.45
N ARG A 162 1.08 -1.38 -17.49
CA ARG A 162 1.79 -1.77 -16.27
C ARG A 162 0.85 -2.40 -15.26
N SER A 163 1.35 -3.30 -14.42
CA SER A 163 0.56 -3.94 -13.35
C SER A 163 -0.02 -2.91 -12.39
N ILE A 164 0.75 -1.86 -12.08
CA ILE A 164 0.31 -0.74 -11.24
C ILE A 164 -0.82 0.07 -11.87
N GLU A 165 -0.82 0.22 -13.20
CA GLU A 165 -1.89 0.92 -13.94
C GLU A 165 -3.18 0.12 -13.88
N LEU A 166 -3.12 -1.19 -14.13
CA LEU A 166 -4.27 -2.09 -13.99
C LEU A 166 -4.85 -2.06 -12.56
N CYS A 167 -3.99 -1.99 -11.55
CA CYS A 167 -4.39 -1.84 -10.15
C CYS A 167 -5.16 -0.54 -9.93
N PHE A 168 -4.60 0.59 -10.33
CA PHE A 168 -5.22 1.90 -10.10
C PHE A 168 -6.49 2.10 -10.92
N MET A 169 -6.51 1.69 -12.18
CA MET A 169 -7.74 1.71 -13.00
C MET A 169 -8.89 0.95 -12.32
N SER A 170 -8.60 -0.19 -11.68
CA SER A 170 -9.60 -0.97 -10.96
C SER A 170 -10.22 -0.22 -9.77
N TRP A 171 -9.46 0.66 -9.12
CA TRP A 171 -9.97 1.51 -8.04
C TRP A 171 -10.93 2.60 -8.53
N PHE A 172 -10.75 3.09 -9.77
CA PHE A 172 -11.55 4.18 -10.34
C PHE A 172 -12.82 3.74 -11.03
N ILE A 173 -12.96 2.46 -11.40
CA ILE A 173 -14.19 1.98 -12.07
C ILE A 173 -15.46 2.34 -11.29
N ASN A 174 -15.38 2.41 -9.96
CA ASN A 174 -16.51 2.78 -9.11
C ASN A 174 -16.48 4.23 -8.59
N GLN A 175 -15.38 4.97 -8.81
CA GLN A 175 -15.15 6.31 -8.26
C GLN A 175 -14.32 7.18 -9.24
N PRO A 176 -14.74 7.32 -10.52
CA PRO A 176 -13.95 7.99 -11.55
C PRO A 176 -13.68 9.47 -11.24
N GLU A 177 -14.55 10.13 -10.49
CA GLU A 177 -14.41 11.50 -10.03
C GLU A 177 -13.21 11.74 -9.10
N ARG A 178 -12.63 10.67 -8.55
CA ARG A 178 -11.57 10.73 -7.53
C ARG A 178 -10.17 10.44 -8.06
N ILE A 179 -10.00 10.40 -9.39
CA ILE A 179 -8.69 10.23 -10.05
C ILE A 179 -7.67 11.26 -9.56
N ASN A 180 -8.10 12.50 -9.35
CA ASN A 180 -7.22 13.59 -8.88
C ASN A 180 -6.77 13.45 -7.41
N GLU A 181 -7.27 12.46 -6.67
CA GLU A 181 -6.90 12.19 -5.28
C GLU A 181 -5.80 11.13 -5.13
N MET A 182 -5.21 10.67 -6.23
CA MET A 182 -4.06 9.75 -6.17
C MET A 182 -2.82 10.39 -5.51
N PRO A 183 -2.06 9.62 -4.72
CA PRO A 183 -0.73 10.02 -4.24
C PRO A 183 0.29 10.28 -5.35
#